data_AF-M4CHN8-F1
#
_entry.id   AF-M4CHN8-F1
#
_cell.length_a   1.000
_cell.length_b   1.000
_cell.length_c   1.000
_cell.angle_alpha   90.00
_cell.angle_beta   90.00
_cell.angle_gamma   90.00
#
_symmetry.space_group_name_H-M   'P 1'
#
loop_
_entity.id
_entity.type
_entity.pdbx_description
1 polymer ?
#
loop_
_entity_poly.entity_id
_entity_poly.type
_entity_poly.pdbx_seq_one_letter_code
_entity_poly.pdbx_strand_id
1 'polypeptide(L)'
;METSLRYSKSLRIHAKEKLPFNSKTHLQLHGELDTGTGSPSYFSAMIRHLFPEALTGLGVGLHYDKRHKLRSHVRGKKEFPMGANKLVTFNVKGRCDFDQDFNQKNPIGAAEFAWNIMNFKEDQDVRIKVGYEVFNKVPYMQIRENNWTLNANMKGKWNLRFDL
;
A
#
# COMPACT_ATOMS: atom_id res chain seq x y z
N MET A 1 2.46 -5.46 15.57
CA MET A 1 1.20 -4.84 15.12
C MET A 1 1.38 -3.40 14.67
N GLU A 2 0.87 -3.08 13.47
CA GLU A 2 0.73 -1.70 12.97
C GLU A 2 -0.75 -1.35 12.90
N THR A 3 -1.17 -0.24 13.52
CA THR A 3 -2.56 0.24 13.50
C THR A 3 -2.67 1.61 12.85
N SER A 4 -3.81 1.90 12.22
CA SER A 4 -4.05 3.20 11.61
C SER A 4 -5.54 3.53 11.52
N LEU A 5 -5.87 4.81 11.68
CA LEU A 5 -7.16 5.39 11.31
C LEU A 5 -7.12 5.84 9.85
N ARG A 6 -8.17 5.55 9.08
CA ARG A 6 -8.25 5.90 7.65
C ARG A 6 -9.56 6.58 7.32
N TYR A 7 -9.50 7.72 6.66
CA TYR A 7 -10.67 8.50 6.25
C TYR A 7 -10.68 8.72 4.74
N SER A 8 -11.85 8.60 4.12
CA SER A 8 -12.08 9.00 2.71
C SER A 8 -13.53 9.41 2.47
N LYS A 9 -14.48 8.61 2.98
CA LYS A 9 -15.92 8.88 3.02
C LYS A 9 -16.48 8.58 4.40
N SER A 10 -16.02 7.49 5.00
CA SER A 10 -16.20 7.11 6.39
C SER A 10 -14.83 6.90 7.03
N LEU A 11 -14.80 6.96 8.36
CA LEU A 11 -13.65 6.57 9.15
C LEU A 11 -13.56 5.04 9.22
N ARG A 12 -12.34 4.52 9.17
CA ARG A 12 -12.06 3.10 9.26
C ARG A 12 -10.90 2.84 10.20
N ILE A 13 -11.02 1.79 10.98
CA ILE A 13 -9.97 1.30 11.88
C ILE A 13 -9.28 0.15 11.14
N HIS A 14 -7.99 0.31 10.88
CA HIS A 14 -7.19 -0.67 10.16
C HIS A 14 -6.07 -1.23 11.05
N ALA A 15 -5.90 -2.54 11.04
CA ALA A 15 -4.81 -3.24 11.69
C ALA A 15 -4.05 -4.11 10.70
N LYS A 16 -2.73 -4.20 10.88
CA LYS A 16 -1.85 -5.03 10.08
C LYS A 16 -0.78 -5.70 10.94
N GLU A 17 -0.69 -7.02 10.79
CA GLU A 17 0.33 -7.83 11.46
C GLU A 17 1.26 -8.45 10.42
N LYS A 18 2.54 -8.60 10.78
CA LYS A 18 3.53 -9.31 9.96
C LYS A 18 4.12 -10.43 10.82
N LEU A 19 3.77 -11.66 10.50
CA LEU A 19 4.29 -12.84 11.16
C LEU A 19 5.45 -13.40 10.33
N PRO A 20 6.70 -13.37 10.84
CA PRO A 20 7.84 -13.88 10.09
C PRO A 20 7.78 -15.41 10.00
N PHE A 21 7.96 -15.95 8.79
CA PHE A 21 8.28 -17.37 8.61
C PHE A 21 9.80 -17.58 8.62
N ASN A 22 10.53 -16.64 8.01
CA ASN A 22 11.99 -16.55 8.04
C ASN A 22 12.42 -15.09 7.81
N SER A 23 13.73 -14.85 7.64
CA SER A 23 14.28 -13.51 7.46
C SER A 23 13.82 -12.78 6.19
N LYS A 24 13.35 -13.50 5.17
CA LYS A 24 12.95 -12.95 3.86
C LYS A 24 11.45 -13.11 3.57
N THR A 25 10.76 -14.02 4.25
CA THR A 25 9.35 -14.36 4.04
C THR A 25 8.52 -14.09 5.29
N HIS A 26 7.40 -13.38 5.13
CA HIS A 26 6.42 -13.16 6.19
C HIS A 26 4.99 -13.37 5.70
N LEU A 27 4.12 -13.84 6.60
CA LEU A 27 2.67 -13.73 6.46
C LEU A 27 2.25 -12.33 6.89
N GLN A 28 1.53 -11.64 6.02
CA GLN A 28 0.95 -10.35 6.30
C GLN A 28 -0.57 -10.46 6.41
N LEU A 29 -1.09 -10.13 7.58
CA LEU A 29 -2.52 -10.09 7.86
C LEU A 29 -2.99 -8.64 7.91
N HIS A 30 -4.13 -8.35 7.29
CA HIS A 30 -4.78 -7.03 7.30
C HIS A 30 -6.23 -7.20 7.70
N GLY A 31 -6.73 -6.29 8.54
CA GLY A 31 -8.14 -6.17 8.89
C GLY A 31 -8.57 -4.71 8.88
N GLU A 32 -9.77 -4.43 8.42
CA GLU A 32 -10.35 -3.08 8.41
C GLU A 32 -11.81 -3.13 8.86
N LEU A 33 -12.16 -2.34 9.87
CA LEU A 33 -13.54 -2.11 10.32
C LEU A 33 -14.00 -0.73 9.85
N ASP A 34 -15.16 -0.65 9.19
CA ASP A 34 -15.75 0.63 8.81
C ASP A 34 -16.66 1.13 9.93
N THR A 35 -16.32 2.28 10.51
CA THR A 35 -17.08 2.82 11.65
C THR A 35 -18.43 3.39 11.22
N GLY A 36 -18.61 3.71 9.93
CA GLY A 36 -19.88 4.19 9.41
C GLY A 36 -20.94 3.08 9.31
N THR A 37 -20.52 1.83 9.10
CA THR A 37 -21.43 0.67 9.03
C THR A 37 -21.34 -0.26 10.24
N GLY A 38 -20.34 -0.05 11.12
CA GLY A 38 -20.08 -0.93 12.26
C GLY A 38 -19.64 -2.34 11.86
N SER A 39 -19.20 -2.55 10.62
CA SER A 39 -18.95 -3.88 10.05
C SER A 39 -17.57 -4.04 9.42
N PRO A 40 -17.02 -5.27 9.37
CA PRO A 40 -15.78 -5.56 8.68
C PRO A 40 -15.87 -5.14 7.21
N SER A 41 -14.86 -4.43 6.74
CA SER A 41 -14.80 -3.86 5.39
C SER A 41 -13.76 -4.51 4.50
N TYR A 42 -12.70 -5.05 5.11
CA TYR A 42 -11.62 -5.71 4.41
C TYR A 42 -10.90 -6.67 5.34
N PHE A 43 -10.59 -7.86 4.83
CA PHE A 43 -9.65 -8.78 5.45
C PHE A 43 -8.70 -9.32 4.38
N SER A 44 -7.43 -9.49 4.70
CA SER A 44 -6.47 -10.06 3.75
C SER A 44 -5.35 -10.82 4.45
N ALA A 45 -4.97 -11.94 3.86
CA ALA A 45 -3.80 -12.72 4.22
C ALA A 45 -2.88 -12.86 3.00
N MET A 46 -1.62 -12.48 3.13
CA MET A 46 -0.65 -12.50 2.04
C MET A 46 0.68 -13.07 2.51
N ILE A 47 1.20 -14.07 1.81
CA ILE A 47 2.61 -14.46 1.94
C ILE A 47 3.43 -13.50 1.10
N ARG A 48 4.43 -12.87 1.70
CA ARG A 48 5.30 -11.91 1.04
C ARG A 48 6.76 -12.33 1.19
N HIS A 49 7.45 -12.44 0.06
CA HIS A 49 8.88 -12.71 -0.01
C HIS A 49 9.62 -11.45 -0.46
N LEU A 50 10.72 -11.14 0.22
CA LEU A 50 11.58 -10.00 -0.07
C LEU A 50 12.93 -10.50 -0.58
N PHE A 51 13.41 -9.87 -1.65
CA PHE A 51 14.75 -10.01 -2.20
C PHE A 51 15.51 -8.71 -1.93
N PRO A 52 16.18 -8.58 -0.76
CA PRO A 52 16.79 -7.31 -0.34
C PRO A 52 17.86 -6.82 -1.31
N GLU A 53 18.71 -7.74 -1.79
CA GLU A 53 19.79 -7.45 -2.75
C GLU A 53 19.25 -6.89 -4.07
N ALA A 54 18.09 -7.37 -4.52
CA ALA A 54 17.44 -6.91 -5.74
C ALA A 54 16.42 -5.78 -5.50
N LEU A 55 16.27 -5.30 -4.26
CA LEU A 55 15.27 -4.31 -3.83
C LEU A 55 13.86 -4.64 -4.36
N THR A 56 13.54 -5.93 -4.36
CA THR A 56 12.33 -6.48 -4.98
C THR A 56 11.50 -7.22 -3.93
N GLY A 57 10.18 -7.11 -4.01
CA GLY A 57 9.26 -7.86 -3.17
C GLY A 57 8.15 -8.46 -4.01
N LEU A 58 7.86 -9.74 -3.77
CA LEU A 58 6.74 -10.46 -4.36
C LEU A 58 5.78 -10.89 -3.25
N GLY A 59 4.51 -10.98 -3.57
CA GLY A 59 3.50 -11.49 -2.64
C GLY A 59 2.33 -12.11 -3.35
N VAL A 60 1.77 -13.14 -2.71
CA VAL A 60 0.56 -13.82 -3.15
C VAL A 60 -0.35 -13.93 -1.95
N GLY A 61 -1.63 -13.65 -2.13
CA GLY A 61 -2.56 -13.68 -1.02
C GLY A 61 -4.01 -13.73 -1.42
N LEU A 62 -4.84 -13.84 -0.41
CA LEU A 62 -6.29 -13.77 -0.49
C LEU A 62 -6.76 -12.49 0.18
N HIS A 63 -7.85 -11.94 -0.31
CA HIS A 63 -8.60 -10.91 0.41
C HIS A 63 -10.09 -11.12 0.27
N TYR A 64 -10.80 -10.63 1.29
CA TYR A 64 -12.24 -10.63 1.41
C TYR A 64 -12.69 -9.19 1.52
N ASP A 65 -13.61 -8.76 0.65
CA ASP A 65 -14.14 -7.40 0.65
C ASP A 65 -15.62 -7.35 1.10
N LYS A 66 -16.14 -6.13 1.29
CA LYS A 66 -17.53 -5.85 1.69
C LYS A 66 -18.61 -6.54 0.84
N ARG A 67 -18.30 -7.06 -0.35
CA ARG A 67 -19.26 -7.76 -1.22
C ARG A 67 -19.25 -9.27 -1.01
N HIS A 68 -18.59 -9.74 0.06
CA HIS A 68 -18.43 -11.15 0.41
C HIS A 68 -17.72 -11.98 -0.68
N LYS A 69 -16.94 -11.34 -1.55
CA LYS A 69 -16.22 -12.02 -2.63
C LYS A 69 -14.79 -12.30 -2.20
N LEU A 70 -14.45 -13.59 -2.10
CA LEU A 70 -13.07 -14.02 -1.96
C LEU A 70 -12.32 -13.73 -3.26
N ARG A 71 -11.14 -13.11 -3.14
CA ARG A 71 -10.29 -12.78 -4.28
C ARG A 71 -8.85 -13.16 -4.01
N SER A 72 -8.23 -13.74 -5.02
CA SER A 72 -6.80 -14.02 -5.03
C SER A 72 -6.05 -12.83 -5.61
N HIS A 73 -4.83 -12.59 -5.16
CA HIS A 73 -4.04 -11.52 -5.73
C HIS A 73 -2.55 -11.79 -5.67
N VAL A 74 -1.88 -11.34 -6.73
CA VAL A 74 -0.42 -11.36 -6.87
C VAL A 74 0.06 -9.92 -6.88
N ARG A 75 1.15 -9.63 -6.18
CA ARG A 75 1.75 -8.30 -6.09
C ARG A 75 3.25 -8.36 -6.30
N GLY A 76 3.77 -7.41 -7.06
CA GLY A 76 5.19 -7.14 -7.21
C GLY A 76 5.53 -5.69 -6.88
N LYS A 77 6.71 -5.47 -6.29
CA LYS A 77 7.32 -4.14 -6.13
C LYS A 77 8.81 -4.26 -6.43
N LYS A 78 9.35 -3.34 -7.23
CA LYS A 78 10.80 -3.13 -7.40
C LYS A 78 11.13 -1.68 -7.12
N GLU A 79 12.24 -1.47 -6.43
CA GLU A 79 12.71 -0.15 -6.04
C GLU A 79 14.11 0.10 -6.62
N PHE A 80 14.29 1.30 -7.17
CA PHE A 80 15.52 1.77 -7.80
C PHE A 80 15.98 3.00 -7.01
N PRO A 81 17.05 2.90 -6.21
CA PRO A 81 17.58 4.04 -5.49
C PRO A 81 18.22 5.00 -6.49
N MET A 82 17.97 6.29 -6.31
CA MET A 82 18.49 7.33 -7.20
C MET A 82 19.41 8.26 -6.43
N GLY A 83 20.55 8.57 -7.06
CA GLY A 83 21.61 9.38 -6.45
C GLY A 83 22.39 8.67 -5.34
N ALA A 84 23.47 9.30 -4.89
CA ALA A 84 24.38 8.74 -3.88
C ALA A 84 23.70 8.56 -2.50
N ASN A 85 22.78 9.45 -2.14
CA ASN A 85 22.22 9.51 -0.79
C ASN A 85 20.98 8.63 -0.61
N LYS A 86 20.47 7.98 -1.68
CA LYS A 86 19.27 7.11 -1.67
C LYS A 86 17.99 7.75 -1.09
N LEU A 87 17.96 9.07 -0.94
CA LEU A 87 16.80 9.82 -0.44
C LEU A 87 15.66 9.85 -1.45
N VAL A 88 15.99 9.72 -2.73
CA VAL A 88 15.04 9.64 -3.84
C VAL A 88 15.03 8.20 -4.35
N THR A 89 13.84 7.61 -4.49
CA THR A 89 13.68 6.26 -5.06
C THR A 89 12.61 6.25 -6.14
N PHE A 90 12.91 5.57 -7.24
CA PHE A 90 11.93 5.25 -8.27
C PHE A 90 11.38 3.85 -7.99
N ASN A 91 10.06 3.73 -7.92
CA ASN A 91 9.39 2.50 -7.53
C ASN A 91 8.44 2.06 -8.64
N VAL A 92 8.55 0.81 -9.06
CA VAL A 92 7.59 0.15 -9.94
C VAL A 92 6.82 -0.85 -9.12
N LYS A 93 5.50 -0.78 -9.14
CA LYS A 93 4.61 -1.70 -8.42
C LYS A 93 3.52 -2.22 -9.34
N GLY A 94 3.20 -3.50 -9.19
CA GLY A 94 2.13 -4.17 -9.91
C GLY A 94 1.30 -5.02 -8.96
N ARG A 95 0.01 -5.14 -9.23
CA ARG A 95 -0.90 -6.07 -8.58
C ARG A 95 -1.86 -6.60 -9.62
N CYS A 96 -2.21 -7.88 -9.53
CA CYS A 96 -3.30 -8.46 -10.31
C CYS A 96 -4.24 -9.16 -9.35
N ASP A 97 -5.50 -8.72 -9.34
CA ASP A 97 -6.58 -9.38 -8.60
C ASP A 97 -7.32 -10.35 -9.52
N PHE A 98 -7.60 -11.53 -8.98
CA PHE A 98 -8.37 -12.61 -9.59
C PHE A 98 -9.62 -12.84 -8.76
N ASP A 99 -10.75 -13.04 -9.41
CA ASP A 99 -11.93 -13.59 -8.77
C ASP A 99 -11.72 -15.08 -8.43
N GLN A 100 -12.70 -15.66 -7.73
CA GLN A 100 -12.64 -17.04 -7.27
C GLN A 100 -12.50 -18.05 -8.43
N ASP A 101 -13.09 -17.73 -9.58
CA ASP A 101 -13.10 -18.58 -10.76
C ASP A 101 -11.96 -18.26 -11.75
N PHE A 102 -11.09 -17.29 -11.42
CA PHE A 102 -9.99 -16.79 -12.26
C PHE A 102 -10.41 -16.27 -13.65
N ASN A 103 -11.69 -15.98 -13.83
CA ASN A 103 -12.27 -15.46 -15.06
C ASN A 103 -12.01 -13.95 -15.21
N GLN A 104 -12.09 -13.21 -14.11
CA GLN A 104 -11.87 -11.77 -14.10
C GLN A 104 -10.47 -11.43 -13.59
N LYS A 105 -9.71 -10.69 -14.41
CA LYS A 105 -8.38 -10.19 -14.08
C LYS A 105 -8.43 -8.67 -13.99
N ASN A 106 -8.07 -8.12 -12.84
CA ASN A 106 -7.97 -6.68 -12.62
C ASN A 106 -6.51 -6.30 -12.37
N PRO A 107 -5.73 -6.03 -13.44
CA PRO A 107 -4.36 -5.57 -13.30
C PRO A 107 -4.32 -4.09 -12.88
N ILE A 108 -3.40 -3.78 -11.97
CA ILE A 108 -3.10 -2.43 -11.51
C ILE A 108 -1.57 -2.29 -11.51
N GLY A 109 -1.08 -1.18 -12.04
CA GLY A 109 0.35 -0.96 -12.23
C GLY A 109 0.65 0.50 -12.04
N ALA A 110 1.74 0.79 -11.34
CA ALA A 110 2.15 2.17 -11.12
C ALA A 110 3.66 2.32 -11.05
N ALA A 111 4.12 3.48 -11.52
CA ALA A 111 5.47 3.97 -11.34
C ALA A 111 5.42 5.24 -10.46
N GLU A 112 6.27 5.35 -9.45
CA GLU A 112 6.31 6.51 -8.56
C GLU A 112 7.73 6.90 -8.17
N PHE A 113 7.98 8.21 -8.14
CA PHE A 113 9.12 8.77 -7.42
C PHE A 113 8.71 9.00 -5.97
N ALA A 114 9.60 8.65 -5.05
CA ALA A 114 9.47 8.95 -3.63
C ALA A 114 10.70 9.72 -3.18
N TRP A 115 10.49 10.87 -2.55
CA TRP A 115 11.54 11.67 -1.93
C TRP A 115 11.31 11.71 -0.43
N ASN A 116 12.26 11.14 0.32
CA ASN A 116 12.30 11.21 1.76
C ASN A 116 13.20 12.40 2.18
N ILE A 117 12.64 13.32 2.94
CA ILE A 117 13.29 14.51 3.48
C ILE A 117 13.34 14.31 4.99
N MET A 118 14.52 13.98 5.50
CA MET A 118 14.73 13.78 6.93
C MET A 118 15.03 15.12 7.60
N ASN A 119 14.56 15.31 8.85
CA ASN A 119 14.78 16.53 9.62
C ASN A 119 14.42 17.81 8.84
N PHE A 120 13.25 17.83 8.19
CA PHE A 120 12.74 19.02 7.49
C PHE A 120 12.59 20.19 8.47
N LYS A 121 12.13 19.87 9.69
CA LYS A 121 12.33 20.63 10.93
C LYS A 121 12.74 19.65 12.03
N GLU A 122 13.10 20.17 13.20
CA GLU A 122 13.34 19.36 14.40
C GLU A 122 12.18 18.38 14.62
N ASP A 123 12.49 17.08 14.71
CA ASP A 123 11.54 15.97 14.85
C ASP A 123 10.46 15.86 13.76
N GLN A 124 10.74 16.38 12.56
CA GLN A 124 9.81 16.35 11.43
C GLN A 124 10.41 15.68 10.19
N ASP A 125 9.89 14.50 9.86
CA ASP A 125 10.23 13.77 8.65
C ASP A 125 9.10 13.86 7.62
N VAL A 126 9.45 14.27 6.40
CA VAL A 126 8.52 14.44 5.29
C VAL A 126 8.84 13.46 4.18
N ARG A 127 7.81 12.84 3.60
CA ARG A 127 7.92 12.07 2.38
C ARG A 127 6.92 12.54 1.35
N ILE A 128 7.43 12.95 0.20
CA ILE A 128 6.62 13.32 -0.96
C ILE A 128 6.70 12.18 -1.97
N LYS A 129 5.57 11.79 -2.54
CA LYS A 129 5.54 10.91 -3.71
C LYS A 129 4.69 11.49 -4.82
N VAL A 130 5.18 11.32 -6.04
CA VAL A 130 4.43 11.56 -7.27
C VAL A 130 4.48 10.29 -8.08
N GLY A 131 3.33 9.82 -8.52
CA GLY A 131 3.24 8.58 -9.28
C GLY A 131 2.14 8.61 -10.32
N TYR A 132 2.18 7.58 -11.16
CA TYR A 132 1.28 7.39 -12.27
C TYR A 132 0.79 5.96 -12.29
N GLU A 133 -0.53 5.78 -12.21
CA GLU A 133 -1.17 4.48 -12.42
C GLU A 133 -1.41 4.25 -13.91
N VAL A 134 -0.79 3.22 -14.45
CA VAL A 134 -0.59 3.02 -15.89
C VAL A 134 -1.85 2.55 -16.59
N PHE A 135 -2.66 1.68 -15.97
CA PHE A 135 -3.82 1.09 -16.63
C PHE A 135 -4.98 2.08 -16.77
N ASN A 136 -5.25 2.87 -15.73
CA ASN A 136 -6.29 3.89 -15.75
C ASN A 136 -5.77 5.28 -16.12
N LYS A 137 -4.46 5.41 -16.38
CA LYS A 137 -3.79 6.66 -16.77
C LYS A 137 -4.03 7.78 -15.77
N VAL A 138 -3.79 7.51 -14.48
CA VAL A 138 -4.11 8.44 -13.39
C VAL A 138 -2.85 8.87 -12.63
N PRO A 139 -2.43 10.13 -12.76
CA PRO A 139 -1.44 10.71 -11.86
C PRO A 139 -1.98 10.83 -10.44
N TYR A 140 -1.11 10.63 -9.46
CA TYR A 140 -1.41 10.74 -8.04
C TYR A 140 -0.24 11.32 -7.25
N MET A 141 -0.57 11.90 -6.10
CA MET A 141 0.37 12.46 -5.16
C MET A 141 0.13 11.89 -3.76
N GLN A 142 1.19 11.79 -2.98
CA GLN A 142 1.13 11.48 -1.57
C GLN A 142 2.07 12.39 -0.80
N ILE A 143 1.59 12.91 0.31
CA ILE A 143 2.41 13.58 1.31
C ILE A 143 2.26 12.79 2.60
N ARG A 144 3.39 12.44 3.22
CA ARG A 144 3.44 11.89 4.56
C ARG A 144 4.30 12.80 5.40
N GLU A 145 3.81 13.10 6.59
CA GLU A 145 4.56 13.80 7.62
C GLU A 145 4.35 13.04 8.92
N ASN A 146 5.46 12.59 9.51
CA ASN A 146 5.46 11.79 10.73
C ASN A 146 4.45 10.62 10.64
N ASN A 147 3.32 10.74 11.34
CA ASN A 147 2.31 9.69 11.47
C ASN A 147 1.10 9.87 10.57
N TRP A 148 0.96 10.97 9.82
CA TRP A 148 -0.17 11.14 8.92
C TRP A 148 0.24 11.10 7.44
N THR A 149 -0.67 10.65 6.59
CA THR A 149 -0.46 10.54 5.14
C THR A 149 -1.72 10.94 4.41
N LEU A 150 -1.60 11.94 3.53
CA LEU A 150 -2.62 12.31 2.56
C LEU A 150 -2.28 11.71 1.19
N ASN A 151 -3.23 11.01 0.60
CA ASN A 151 -3.16 10.55 -0.78
C ASN A 151 -4.23 11.25 -1.60
N ALA A 152 -3.91 11.70 -2.80
CA ALA A 152 -4.86 12.29 -3.74
C ALA A 152 -4.52 11.91 -5.18
N ASN A 153 -5.51 11.90 -6.07
CA ASN A 153 -5.29 11.65 -7.49
C ASN A 153 -6.12 12.58 -8.39
N MET A 154 -5.76 12.62 -9.68
CA MET A 154 -6.43 13.50 -10.66
C MET A 154 -7.88 13.12 -10.98
N LYS A 155 -8.38 11.99 -10.47
CA LYS A 155 -9.81 11.63 -10.54
C LYS A 155 -10.62 12.14 -9.34
N GLY A 156 -10.04 13.01 -8.51
CA GLY A 156 -10.67 13.56 -7.31
C GLY A 156 -10.80 12.59 -6.15
N LYS A 157 -10.19 11.39 -6.22
CA LYS A 157 -10.17 10.45 -5.10
C LYS A 157 -9.05 10.85 -4.14
N TRP A 158 -9.37 10.91 -2.85
CA TRP A 158 -8.39 11.18 -1.81
C TRP A 158 -8.67 10.33 -0.56
N ASN A 159 -7.66 10.18 0.29
CA ASN A 159 -7.80 9.62 1.63
C ASN A 159 -6.74 10.19 2.57
N LEU A 160 -7.08 10.21 3.85
CA LEU A 160 -6.18 10.52 4.95
C LEU A 160 -5.95 9.25 5.76
N ARG A 161 -4.71 8.99 6.15
CA ARG A 161 -4.32 7.91 7.06
C ARG A 161 -3.55 8.52 8.23
N PHE A 162 -3.87 8.09 9.44
CA PHE A 162 -3.14 8.42 10.66
C PHE A 162 -2.65 7.11 11.29
N ASP A 163 -1.35 6.97 11.44
CA ASP A 163 -0.69 5.83 12.07
C ASP A 163 -0.71 6.01 13.59
N LEU A 164 -1.11 4.94 14.30
CA LEU A 164 -1.24 4.87 15.76
C LEU A 164 -0.04 4.16 16.37
#